data_AF-A0A5M6I2N2-F1
#
_entry.id   AF-A0A5M6I2N2-F1
#
_cell.length_a   1.000
_cell.length_b   1.000
_cell.length_c   1.000
_cell.angle_alpha   90.00
_cell.angle_beta   90.00
_cell.angle_gamma   90.00
#
_symmetry.space_group_name_H-M   'P 1'
#
loop_
_entity.id
_entity.type
_entity.pdbx_description
1 polymer ?
#
loop_
_entity_poly.entity_id
_entity_poly.type
_entity_poly.pdbx_seq_one_letter_code
_entity_poly.pdbx_strand_id
1 'polypeptide(L)'
;MTDAEIAALMADDPDWQEAQSIDWSKAEVVVPANKVPISIRLDPDVLDFFKAAGPGYQKRINAVLRAYMRAQTSKPARSAGTPARAPKPKPKTGT
;
A
#
# COMPACT_ATOMS: atom_id res chain seq x y z
N MET A 1 -5.38 -2.78 47.89
CA MET A 1 -5.72 -1.70 46.96
C MET A 1 -7.21 -1.69 46.79
N THR A 2 -7.85 -0.63 47.29
CA THR A 2 -9.28 -0.38 47.11
C THR A 2 -9.50 0.48 45.87
N ASP A 3 -10.68 0.42 45.27
CA ASP A 3 -11.03 1.25 44.10
C ASP A 3 -10.88 2.76 44.40
N ALA A 4 -11.05 3.16 45.65
CA ALA A 4 -10.85 4.53 46.12
C ALA A 4 -9.37 4.94 46.11
N GLU A 5 -8.47 4.03 46.49
CA GLU A 5 -7.01 4.27 46.41
C GLU A 5 -6.54 4.36 44.96
N ILE A 6 -7.14 3.57 44.05
CA ILE A 6 -6.84 3.61 42.62
C ILE A 6 -7.26 4.96 42.01
N ALA A 7 -8.47 5.43 42.32
CA ALA A 7 -8.98 6.70 41.81
C ALA A 7 -8.17 7.90 42.31
N ALA A 8 -7.74 7.88 43.58
CA ALA A 8 -6.91 8.94 44.15
C ALA A 8 -5.54 9.02 43.45
N LEU A 9 -4.92 7.86 43.16
CA LEU A 9 -3.64 7.80 42.45
C LEU A 9 -3.75 8.25 40.98
N MET A 10 -4.88 7.97 40.31
CA MET A 10 -5.12 8.43 38.95
C MET A 10 -5.36 9.95 38.86
N ALA A 11 -5.92 10.56 39.90
CA ALA A 11 -6.18 12.00 39.94
C ALA A 11 -4.91 12.84 40.17
N ASP A 12 -3.97 12.29 40.93
CA ASP A 12 -2.67 12.93 41.23
C ASP A 12 -1.62 12.73 40.13
N ASP A 13 -1.89 11.90 39.11
CA ASP A 13 -0.98 11.65 37.99
C ASP A 13 -1.11 12.74 36.90
N PRO A 14 -0.05 13.56 36.67
CA PRO A 14 -0.05 14.61 35.66
C PRO A 14 -0.25 14.10 34.23
N ASP A 15 0.25 12.90 33.90
CA ASP A 15 0.11 12.30 32.56
C ASP A 15 -1.36 11.89 32.30
N TRP A 16 -2.10 11.58 33.37
CA TRP A 16 -3.53 11.26 33.30
C TRP A 16 -4.40 12.48 33.04
N GLN A 17 -4.01 13.65 33.58
CA GLN A 17 -4.70 14.92 33.35
C GLN A 17 -4.65 15.33 31.86
N GLU A 18 -3.52 15.09 31.17
CA GLU A 18 -3.41 15.37 29.73
C GLU A 18 -4.26 14.40 28.89
N ALA A 19 -4.32 13.12 29.27
CA ALA A 19 -5.11 12.10 28.57
C ALA A 19 -6.62 12.34 28.64
N GLN A 20 -7.14 13.00 29.69
CA GLN A 20 -8.55 13.39 29.80
C GLN A 20 -9.00 14.34 28.68
N SER A 21 -8.08 15.10 28.10
CA SER A 21 -8.37 16.07 27.03
C SER A 21 -8.41 15.45 25.62
N ILE A 22 -8.02 14.18 25.48
CA ILE A 22 -7.98 13.50 24.20
C ILE A 22 -9.41 13.20 23.76
N ASP A 23 -9.85 13.86 22.68
CA ASP A 23 -11.13 13.59 22.05
C ASP A 23 -11.07 12.30 21.22
N TRP A 24 -11.28 11.17 21.89
CA TRP A 24 -11.30 9.84 21.28
C TRP A 24 -12.40 9.65 20.23
N SER A 25 -13.40 10.55 20.16
CA SER A 25 -14.45 10.48 19.13
C SER A 25 -13.93 10.78 17.72
N LYS A 26 -12.76 11.44 17.62
CA LYS A 26 -12.08 11.76 16.35
C LYS A 26 -11.00 10.74 15.98
N ALA A 27 -10.80 9.70 16.77
CA ALA A 27 -9.80 8.68 16.48
C ALA A 27 -10.22 7.87 15.24
N GLU A 28 -9.43 7.96 14.16
CA GLU A 28 -9.63 7.11 12.98
C GLU A 28 -9.01 5.73 13.21
N VAL A 29 -9.83 4.68 13.17
CA VAL A 29 -9.35 3.30 13.19
C VAL A 29 -8.75 2.97 11.83
N VAL A 30 -7.43 3.12 11.71
CA VAL A 30 -6.69 2.69 10.52
C VAL A 30 -6.42 1.19 10.63
N VAL A 31 -7.28 0.38 9.99
CA VAL A 31 -7.00 -1.06 9.83
C VAL A 31 -6.02 -1.24 8.68
N PRO A 32 -4.77 -1.70 8.93
CA PRO A 32 -3.85 -1.97 7.84
C PRO A 32 -4.39 -3.11 6.99
N ALA A 33 -4.42 -2.90 5.67
CA ALA A 33 -4.84 -3.94 4.75
C ALA A 33 -3.99 -5.22 4.94
N ASN A 34 -4.67 -6.34 5.14
CA ASN A 34 -4.01 -7.64 5.28
C ASN A 34 -3.22 -7.96 4.00
N LYS A 35 -1.94 -8.25 4.17
CA LYS A 35 -1.10 -8.74 3.07
C LYS A 35 -1.51 -10.18 2.76
N VAL A 36 -1.74 -10.49 1.50
CA VAL A 36 -2.03 -11.86 1.07
C VAL A 36 -0.71 -12.63 1.02
N PRO A 37 -0.56 -13.74 1.78
CA PRO A 37 0.62 -14.57 1.69
C PRO A 37 0.60 -15.32 0.35
N ILE A 38 1.64 -15.11 -0.46
CA ILE A 38 1.84 -15.83 -1.72
C ILE A 38 3.25 -16.41 -1.76
N SER A 39 3.41 -17.54 -2.45
CA SER A 39 4.73 -18.09 -2.77
C SER A 39 5.14 -17.61 -4.16
N ILE A 40 6.29 -16.95 -4.25
CA ILE A 40 6.89 -16.49 -5.51
C ILE A 40 8.32 -17.00 -5.60
N ARG A 41 8.79 -17.22 -6.83
CA ARG A 41 10.20 -17.51 -7.10
C ARG A 41 10.92 -16.21 -7.45
N LEU A 42 12.08 -16.00 -6.86
CA LEU A 42 12.98 -14.88 -7.12
C LEU A 42 14.35 -15.45 -7.45
N ASP A 43 15.09 -14.74 -8.28
CA ASP A 43 16.48 -15.11 -8.57
C ASP A 43 17.34 -15.01 -7.29
N PRO A 44 18.37 -15.88 -7.14
CA PRO A 44 19.17 -15.92 -5.92
C PRO A 44 19.87 -14.60 -5.59
N ASP A 45 20.42 -13.93 -6.61
CA ASP A 45 21.12 -12.65 -6.48
C ASP A 45 20.20 -11.52 -6.00
N VAL A 46 18.97 -11.47 -6.50
CA VAL A 46 17.94 -10.53 -6.04
C VAL A 46 17.61 -10.79 -4.57
N LEU A 47 17.43 -12.06 -4.20
CA LEU A 47 17.12 -12.41 -2.81
C LEU A 47 18.27 -12.04 -1.87
N ASP A 48 19.51 -12.32 -2.28
CA ASP A 48 20.72 -12.02 -1.50
C ASP A 48 20.93 -10.52 -1.34
N PHE A 49 20.70 -9.73 -2.39
CA PHE A 49 20.73 -8.26 -2.32
C PHE A 49 19.78 -7.72 -1.24
N PHE A 50 18.52 -8.19 -1.23
CA PHE A 50 17.55 -7.71 -0.24
C PHE A 50 17.84 -8.23 1.17
N LYS A 51 18.38 -9.44 1.30
CA LYS A 51 18.79 -10.03 2.59
C LYS A 51 20.02 -9.35 3.19
N ALA A 52 20.96 -8.87 2.37
CA ALA A 52 22.17 -8.18 2.83
C ALA A 52 21.86 -6.95 3.70
N ALA A 53 20.73 -6.28 3.44
CA ALA A 53 20.22 -5.17 4.23
C ALA A 53 19.52 -5.59 5.56
N GLY A 54 19.63 -6.86 5.96
CA GLY A 54 19.18 -7.37 7.25
C GLY A 54 17.67 -7.68 7.34
N PRO A 55 17.11 -7.78 8.56
CA PRO A 55 15.71 -8.11 8.79
C PRO A 55 14.74 -7.20 8.03
N GLY A 56 13.56 -7.74 7.67
CA GLY A 56 12.53 -6.99 6.94
C GLY A 56 12.73 -6.91 5.42
N TYR A 57 13.61 -7.73 4.85
CA TYR A 57 13.84 -7.79 3.39
C TYR A 57 12.55 -7.99 2.58
N GLN A 58 11.61 -8.81 3.06
CA GLN A 58 10.29 -8.98 2.42
C GLN A 58 9.49 -7.68 2.35
N LYS A 59 9.54 -6.83 3.39
CA LYS A 59 8.87 -5.51 3.38
C LYS A 59 9.50 -4.60 2.32
N ARG A 60 10.83 -4.65 2.15
CA ARG A 60 11.55 -3.91 1.11
C ARG A 60 11.19 -4.38 -0.29
N ILE A 61 11.16 -5.69 -0.53
CA ILE A 61 10.70 -6.27 -1.80
C ILE A 61 9.30 -5.75 -2.15
N ASN A 62 8.36 -5.82 -1.20
CA ASN A 62 7.01 -5.32 -1.42
C ASN A 62 6.95 -3.80 -1.69
N ALA A 63 7.81 -3.00 -1.05
CA ALA A 63 7.90 -1.57 -1.32
C ALA A 63 8.36 -1.28 -2.75
N VAL A 64 9.36 -2.01 -3.26
CA VAL A 64 9.82 -1.89 -4.65
C VAL A 64 8.72 -2.29 -5.63
N LEU A 65 8.05 -3.41 -5.41
CA LEU A 65 6.92 -3.84 -6.25
C LEU A 65 5.80 -2.78 -6.30
N ARG A 66 5.50 -2.15 -5.15
CA ARG A 66 4.52 -1.06 -5.08
C ARG A 66 4.98 0.19 -5.82
N ALA A 67 6.26 0.56 -5.71
CA ALA A 67 6.83 1.69 -6.44
C ALA A 67 6.76 1.47 -7.96
N TYR A 68 7.11 0.26 -8.41
CA TYR A 68 7.00 -0.15 -9.81
C TYR A 68 5.54 -0.07 -10.30
N MET A 69 4.59 -0.64 -9.54
CA MET A 69 3.16 -0.57 -9.85
C MET A 69 2.68 0.88 -10.03
N ARG A 70 3.04 1.78 -9.10
CA ARG A 70 2.68 3.20 -9.16
C ARG A 70 3.28 3.91 -10.36
N ALA A 71 4.54 3.63 -10.69
CA ALA A 71 5.20 4.21 -11.86
C ALA A 71 4.51 3.79 -13.17
N GLN A 72 4.04 2.55 -13.24
CA GLN A 72 3.34 2.03 -14.42
C GLN A 72 1.91 2.57 -14.55
N THR A 73 1.19 2.76 -13.45
CA THR A 73 -0.20 3.26 -13.47
C THR A 73 -0.31 4.78 -13.58
N SER A 74 0.74 5.53 -13.25
CA SER A 74 0.78 7.00 -13.36
C SER A 74 1.27 7.51 -14.71
N LYS A 75 1.77 6.63 -15.60
CA LYS A 75 2.10 7.01 -16.98
C LYS A 75 0.80 7.30 -17.72
N PRO A 76 0.51 8.56 -18.13
CA PRO A 76 -0.69 8.82 -18.93
C PRO A 76 -0.58 8.00 -20.22
N ALA A 77 -1.70 7.41 -20.64
CA ALA A 77 -1.83 6.67 -21.89
C ALA A 77 -1.40 7.55 -23.07
N ARG A 78 -0.10 7.56 -23.38
CA ARG A 78 0.44 8.13 -24.62
C ARG A 78 0.09 7.17 -25.75
N SER A 79 -1.12 7.32 -26.30
CA SER A 79 -1.54 7.09 -27.71
C SER A 79 -2.99 6.59 -27.86
N ALA A 80 -3.98 7.40 -27.49
CA ALA A 80 -5.29 7.34 -28.14
C ALA A 80 -5.39 8.51 -29.12
N GLY A 81 -4.76 8.36 -30.30
CA GLY A 81 -4.71 9.42 -31.30
C GLY A 81 -4.29 8.91 -32.67
N THR A 82 -5.20 8.21 -33.37
CA THR A 82 -5.41 8.29 -34.84
C THR A 82 -6.73 7.58 -35.15
N PRO A 83 -7.79 8.26 -35.64
CA PRO A 83 -8.97 7.58 -36.13
C PRO A 83 -8.78 7.09 -37.58
N ALA A 84 -9.20 5.85 -37.80
CA ALA A 84 -9.73 5.23 -39.02
C ALA A 84 -9.19 5.65 -40.41
N ARG A 85 -8.53 4.70 -41.10
CA ARG A 85 -8.61 4.55 -42.55
C ARG A 85 -9.35 3.25 -42.88
N ALA A 86 -10.59 3.37 -43.34
CA ALA A 86 -11.43 2.25 -43.76
C ALA A 86 -10.79 1.47 -44.95
N PRO A 87 -11.00 0.14 -45.05
CA PRO A 87 -10.54 -0.63 -46.21
C PRO A 87 -11.42 -0.35 -47.44
N LYS A 88 -10.80 -0.11 -48.60
CA LYS A 88 -11.48 0.02 -49.90
C LYS A 88 -12.14 -1.32 -50.31
N PRO A 89 -13.33 -1.33 -50.93
CA PRO A 89 -13.95 -2.55 -51.43
C PRO A 89 -13.20 -3.10 -52.65
N LYS A 90 -13.13 -4.44 -52.75
CA LYS A 90 -12.49 -5.19 -53.86
C LYS A 90 -13.32 -5.06 -55.16
N PRO A 91 -12.68 -5.08 -56.34
CA PRO A 91 -13.39 -5.04 -57.61
C PRO A 91 -14.10 -6.37 -57.90
N LYS A 92 -15.33 -6.29 -58.42
CA LYS A 92 -16.07 -7.43 -58.97
C LYS A 92 -15.41 -7.84 -60.29
N THR A 93 -14.76 -8.99 -60.34
CA THR A 93 -14.46 -9.69 -61.59
C THR A 93 -15.70 -10.44 -62.02
N GLY A 94 -16.34 -9.96 -63.09
CA GLY A 94 -17.32 -10.74 -63.84
C GLY A 94 -16.61 -11.65 -64.83
N THR A 95 -17.12 -12.87 -64.94
CA THR A 95 -17.45 -13.59 -66.18
C THR A 95 -18.43 -14.69 -65.77
#